data_AF-A0A8D8GNE9-F1
#
_entry.id   AF-A0A8D8GNE9-F1
#
_cell.length_a   1.000
_cell.length_b   1.000
_cell.length_c   1.000
_cell.angle_alpha   90.00
_cell.angle_beta   90.00
_cell.angle_gamma   90.00
#
_symmetry.space_group_name_H-M   'P 1'
#
loop_
_entity.id
_entity.type
_entity.pdbx_description
1 polymer ?
#
loop_
_entity_poly.entity_id
_entity_poly.type
_entity_poly.pdbx_seq_one_letter_code
_entity_poly.pdbx_strand_id
1 'polypeptide(L)'
;MASGEGPKKYAFQVPEKQVKTVMDMVRWEKSEAYYDLLGFISSMCVALQGTRQTQQVELSPVLQKVSDALKRFEQLAIETPPVDQPARFGNQAYRTWFQKMQDGSLALIEGALPEGLKDAAPEINVYLVESFGNATRIDYGTGHE
;
A
#
# COMPACT_ATOMS: atom_id res chain seq x y z
N MET A 1 -7.71 26.25 29.61
CA MET A 1 -8.39 26.71 28.40
C MET A 1 -8.21 25.63 27.36
N ALA A 2 -9.28 24.90 27.02
CA ALA A 2 -9.23 23.85 26.02
C ALA A 2 -9.28 24.51 24.63
N SER A 3 -8.14 24.55 23.94
CA SER A 3 -8.07 24.90 22.53
C SER A 3 -8.75 23.80 21.74
N GLY A 4 -10.04 23.99 21.46
CA GLY A 4 -10.80 23.20 20.51
C GLY A 4 -10.29 23.50 19.09
N GLU A 5 -9.27 22.78 18.66
CA GLU A 5 -9.07 22.57 17.23
C GLU A 5 -10.20 21.64 16.77
N GLY A 6 -11.13 22.19 15.98
CA GLY A 6 -12.11 21.36 15.28
C GLY A 6 -11.40 20.30 14.42
N PRO A 7 -12.11 19.24 14.00
CA PRO A 7 -11.49 18.17 13.21
C PRO A 7 -10.78 18.78 12.00
N LYS A 8 -9.47 18.51 11.87
CA LYS A 8 -8.69 18.90 10.69
C LYS A 8 -9.44 18.39 9.46
N LYS A 9 -9.87 19.31 8.60
CA LYS A 9 -10.54 18.96 7.35
C LYS A 9 -9.46 18.57 6.34
N TYR A 10 -9.25 17.27 6.18
CA TYR A 10 -8.36 16.73 5.16
C TYR A 10 -9.07 16.72 3.81
N ALA A 11 -8.33 17.06 2.75
CA ALA A 11 -8.81 16.98 1.38
C ALA A 11 -8.01 15.89 0.65
N PHE A 12 -8.46 14.64 0.79
CA PHE A 12 -7.83 13.48 0.16
C PHE A 12 -7.99 13.54 -1.37
N GLN A 13 -6.99 13.05 -2.09
CA GLN A 13 -6.94 13.04 -3.55
C GLN A 13 -6.40 11.72 -4.06
N VAL A 14 -7.04 11.17 -5.09
CA VAL A 14 -6.55 9.96 -5.77
C VAL A 14 -5.19 10.29 -6.44
N PRO A 15 -4.11 9.58 -6.11
CA PRO A 15 -2.79 9.86 -6.67
C PRO A 15 -2.75 9.71 -8.18
N GLU A 16 -1.99 10.59 -8.81
CA GLU A 16 -1.70 10.55 -10.24
C GLU A 16 -0.19 10.58 -10.48
N LYS A 17 0.25 10.03 -11.61
CA LYS A 17 1.65 10.06 -11.99
C LYS A 17 2.14 11.50 -12.21
N GLN A 18 2.95 12.00 -11.29
CA GLN A 18 3.55 13.34 -11.39
C GLN A 18 4.98 13.33 -11.96
N VAL A 19 5.75 12.26 -11.75
CA VAL A 19 7.09 12.09 -12.34
C VAL A 19 6.95 11.40 -13.70
N LYS A 20 7.00 12.18 -14.78
CA LYS A 20 6.82 11.68 -16.16
C LYS A 20 8.12 11.74 -16.95
N THR A 21 9.00 12.65 -16.60
CA THR A 21 10.27 12.94 -17.25
C THR A 21 11.39 13.05 -16.21
N VAL A 22 12.64 13.01 -16.68
CA VAL A 22 13.81 13.19 -15.80
C VAL A 22 13.80 14.57 -15.13
N MET A 23 13.25 15.60 -15.79
CA MET A 23 13.18 16.96 -15.23
C MET A 23 12.22 17.05 -14.03
N ASP A 24 11.20 16.19 -13.98
CA ASP A 24 10.26 16.16 -12.86
C ASP A 24 10.91 15.65 -11.57
N MET A 25 12.06 14.96 -11.66
CA MET A 25 12.82 14.49 -10.50
C MET A 25 13.25 15.64 -9.59
N VAL A 26 13.60 16.79 -10.17
CA VAL A 26 13.98 17.98 -9.38
C VAL A 26 12.81 18.47 -8.52
N ARG A 27 11.57 18.32 -9.00
CA ARG A 27 10.36 18.62 -8.23
C ARG A 27 10.09 17.55 -7.19
N TRP A 28 10.25 16.28 -7.54
CA TRP A 28 10.09 15.15 -6.62
C TRP A 28 11.02 15.27 -5.40
N GLU A 29 12.32 15.48 -5.61
CA GLU A 29 13.33 15.59 -4.54
C GLU A 29 13.11 16.76 -3.58
N LYS A 30 12.29 17.73 -3.97
CA LYS A 30 11.92 18.90 -3.15
C LYS A 30 10.47 18.85 -2.65
N SER A 31 9.75 17.77 -2.93
CA SER A 31 8.35 17.61 -2.58
C SER A 31 8.19 17.18 -1.12
N GLU A 32 7.04 17.52 -0.52
CA GLU A 32 6.66 17.06 0.81
C GLU A 32 6.64 15.53 0.87
N ALA A 33 6.05 14.87 -0.12
CA ALA A 33 5.99 13.40 -0.21
C ALA A 33 7.38 12.72 -0.17
N TYR A 34 8.40 13.33 -0.78
CA TYR A 34 9.77 12.79 -0.72
C TYR A 34 10.34 12.86 0.70
N TYR A 35 10.17 13.99 1.37
CA TYR A 35 10.65 14.15 2.75
C TYR A 35 9.85 13.31 3.74
N ASP A 36 8.55 13.18 3.56
CA ASP A 36 7.68 12.33 4.39
C ASP A 36 8.06 10.85 4.24
N LEU A 37 8.29 10.37 3.02
CA LEU A 37 8.71 8.98 2.78
C LEU A 37 10.06 8.68 3.45
N LEU A 38 11.06 9.55 3.27
CA LEU A 38 12.37 9.37 3.91
C LEU A 38 12.29 9.47 5.44
N GLY A 39 11.48 10.40 5.95
CA GLY A 39 11.23 10.55 7.37
C GLY A 39 10.57 9.32 7.98
N PHE A 40 9.57 8.76 7.28
CA PHE A 40 8.90 7.53 7.68
C PHE A 40 9.86 6.34 7.72
N ILE A 41 10.62 6.11 6.64
CA ILE A 41 11.60 5.01 6.57
C ILE A 41 12.64 5.15 7.69
N SER A 42 13.19 6.36 7.87
CA SER A 42 14.18 6.61 8.93
C SER A 42 13.62 6.35 10.32
N SER A 43 12.38 6.77 10.58
CA SER A 43 11.69 6.54 11.85
C SER A 43 11.45 5.05 12.11
N MET A 44 11.08 4.29 11.08
CA MET A 44 10.96 2.83 11.17
C MET A 44 12.31 2.16 11.45
N CYS A 45 13.38 2.56 10.78
CA CYS A 45 14.72 2.04 11.06
C CYS A 45 15.12 2.24 12.51
N VAL A 46 14.88 3.44 13.07
CA VAL A 46 15.16 3.74 14.48
C VAL A 46 14.28 2.91 15.41
N ALA A 47 12.98 2.83 15.14
CA ALA A 47 12.02 2.09 15.98
C ALA A 47 12.32 0.58 16.04
N LEU A 48 12.90 0.01 14.98
CA LEU A 48 13.27 -1.41 14.91
C LEU A 48 14.59 -1.74 15.61
N GLN A 49 15.41 -0.74 15.99
CA GLN A 49 16.69 -1.00 16.67
C GLN A 49 16.48 -1.69 18.02
N GLY A 50 17.19 -2.81 18.23
CA GLY A 50 17.10 -3.59 19.47
C GLY A 50 15.83 -4.43 19.61
N THR A 51 14.92 -4.39 18.63
CA THR A 51 13.75 -5.27 18.59
C THR A 51 14.11 -6.66 18.05
N ARG A 52 13.29 -7.65 18.37
CA ARG A 52 13.44 -9.03 17.87
C ARG A 52 12.21 -9.40 17.06
N GLN A 53 12.41 -10.19 16.01
CA GLN A 53 11.30 -10.74 15.23
C GLN A 53 10.33 -11.59 16.07
N THR A 54 10.83 -12.23 17.14
CA THR A 54 10.03 -13.05 18.05
C THR A 54 9.34 -12.25 19.16
N GLN A 55 9.53 -10.93 19.19
CA GLN A 55 8.90 -10.08 20.19
C GLN A 55 7.38 -10.09 19.99
N GLN A 56 6.64 -10.36 21.05
CA GLN A 56 5.19 -10.22 21.01
C GLN A 56 4.84 -8.74 21.05
N VAL A 57 3.99 -8.33 20.10
CA VAL A 57 3.48 -6.96 20.00
C VAL A 57 1.97 -7.05 19.90
N GLU A 58 1.28 -6.24 20.69
CA GLU A 58 -0.17 -6.11 20.58
C GLU A 58 -0.51 -5.34 19.31
N LEU A 59 -1.33 -5.94 18.45
CA LEU A 59 -1.80 -5.29 17.24
C LEU A 59 -2.97 -4.36 17.58
N SER A 60 -2.89 -3.11 17.14
CA SER A 60 -4.03 -2.22 17.17
C SER A 60 -5.16 -2.75 16.26
N PRO A 61 -6.42 -2.37 16.47
CA PRO A 61 -7.52 -2.80 15.60
C PRO A 61 -7.29 -2.48 14.11
N VAL A 62 -6.63 -1.36 13.81
CA VAL A 62 -6.28 -0.97 12.44
C VAL A 62 -5.23 -1.93 11.86
N LEU A 63 -4.15 -2.21 12.61
CA LEU A 63 -3.10 -3.13 12.18
C LEU A 63 -3.61 -4.56 12.03
N GLN A 64 -4.55 -4.99 12.87
CA GLN A 64 -5.20 -6.29 12.72
C GLN A 64 -5.95 -6.37 11.38
N LYS A 65 -6.73 -5.34 11.02
CA LYS A 65 -7.44 -5.30 9.74
C LYS A 65 -6.50 -5.25 8.53
N VAL A 66 -5.38 -4.53 8.63
CA VAL A 66 -4.33 -4.55 7.59
C VAL A 66 -3.73 -5.95 7.46
N SER A 67 -3.40 -6.62 8.57
CA SER A 67 -2.92 -8.01 8.56
C SER A 67 -3.93 -8.96 7.91
N ASP A 68 -5.22 -8.81 8.21
CA ASP A 68 -6.26 -9.66 7.66
C ASP A 68 -6.50 -9.39 6.15
N ALA A 69 -6.31 -8.15 5.70
CA ALA A 69 -6.30 -7.83 4.27
C ALA A 69 -5.15 -8.54 3.54
N LEU A 70 -3.93 -8.53 4.11
CA LEU A 70 -2.78 -9.23 3.54
C LEU A 70 -3.01 -10.75 3.47
N LYS A 71 -3.58 -11.36 4.53
CA LYS A 71 -3.99 -12.77 4.51
C LYS A 71 -5.05 -13.05 3.46
N ARG A 72 -5.98 -12.13 3.22
CA ARG A 72 -6.98 -12.28 2.16
C ARG A 72 -6.31 -12.30 0.78
N PHE A 73 -5.30 -11.46 0.54
CA PHE A 73 -4.54 -11.45 -0.71
C PHE A 73 -3.71 -12.71 -0.92
N GLU A 74 -3.10 -13.23 0.15
CA GLU A 74 -2.45 -14.55 0.15
C GLU A 74 -3.44 -15.67 -0.21
N GLN A 75 -4.61 -15.68 0.43
CA GLN A 75 -5.66 -16.65 0.14
C GLN A 75 -6.16 -16.56 -1.32
N LEU A 76 -6.28 -15.35 -1.87
CA LEU A 76 -6.58 -15.14 -3.28
C LEU A 76 -5.53 -15.78 -4.20
N ALA A 77 -4.25 -15.77 -3.80
CA ALA A 77 -3.17 -16.38 -4.57
C ALA A 77 -3.28 -17.90 -4.57
N ILE A 78 -3.61 -18.49 -3.41
CA ILE A 78 -3.89 -19.93 -3.28
C ILE A 78 -5.08 -20.33 -4.17
N GLU A 79 -6.14 -19.51 -4.20
CA GLU A 79 -7.34 -19.68 -5.03
C GLU A 79 -7.10 -19.42 -6.52
N THR A 80 -5.91 -18.97 -6.90
CA THR A 80 -5.55 -18.62 -8.28
C THR A 80 -4.26 -19.33 -8.67
N PRO A 81 -4.28 -20.67 -8.79
CA PRO A 81 -3.08 -21.44 -9.07
C PRO A 81 -2.48 -21.07 -10.43
N PRO A 82 -1.16 -21.23 -10.61
CA PRO A 82 -0.50 -21.07 -11.90
C PRO A 82 -1.17 -21.91 -12.99
N VAL A 83 -1.32 -21.33 -14.17
CA VAL A 83 -1.80 -22.06 -15.35
C VAL A 83 -0.63 -22.63 -16.13
N ASP A 84 -0.85 -23.77 -16.79
CA ASP A 84 0.13 -24.30 -17.74
C ASP A 84 0.28 -23.32 -18.91
N GLN A 85 1.51 -22.93 -19.20
CA GLN A 85 1.82 -21.98 -20.26
C GLN A 85 3.17 -22.28 -20.89
N PRO A 86 3.31 -22.11 -22.22
CA PRO A 86 4.60 -22.27 -22.91
C PRO A 86 5.63 -21.20 -22.52
N ALA A 87 5.17 -20.06 -21.98
CA ALA A 87 6.02 -18.91 -21.69
C ALA A 87 6.80 -19.09 -20.38
N ARG A 88 8.12 -18.91 -20.47
CA ARG A 88 9.07 -18.94 -19.33
C ARG A 88 9.07 -17.69 -18.44
N PHE A 89 8.37 -16.63 -18.85
CA PHE A 89 8.23 -15.40 -18.07
C PHE A 89 7.02 -15.50 -17.13
N GLY A 90 6.66 -14.41 -16.45
CA GLY A 90 5.59 -14.37 -15.45
C GLY A 90 4.32 -15.14 -15.84
N ASN A 91 3.73 -15.85 -14.88
CA ASN A 91 2.57 -16.70 -15.12
C ASN A 91 1.29 -15.87 -15.29
N GLN A 92 0.47 -16.17 -16.30
CA GLN A 92 -0.76 -15.43 -16.59
C GLN A 92 -1.78 -15.46 -15.44
N ALA A 93 -1.74 -16.49 -14.59
CA ALA A 93 -2.56 -16.56 -13.38
C ALA A 93 -2.39 -15.34 -12.46
N TYR A 94 -1.22 -14.70 -12.48
CA TYR A 94 -0.98 -13.45 -11.74
C TYR A 94 -1.94 -12.33 -12.15
N ARG A 95 -2.33 -12.22 -13.42
CA ARG A 95 -3.29 -11.20 -13.86
C ARG A 95 -4.67 -11.44 -13.24
N THR A 96 -5.08 -12.70 -13.23
CA THR A 96 -6.32 -13.13 -12.59
C THR A 96 -6.29 -12.84 -11.08
N TRP A 97 -5.16 -13.12 -10.43
CA TRP A 97 -4.98 -12.82 -9.01
C TRP A 97 -5.03 -11.30 -8.75
N PHE A 98 -4.28 -10.52 -9.53
CA PHE A 98 -4.18 -9.08 -9.38
C PHE A 98 -5.56 -8.41 -9.56
N GLN A 99 -6.36 -8.85 -10.53
CA GLN A 99 -7.72 -8.34 -10.71
C GLN A 99 -8.60 -8.64 -9.49
N LYS A 100 -8.60 -9.87 -8.99
CA LYS A 100 -9.37 -10.23 -7.78
C LYS A 100 -8.93 -9.42 -6.55
N MET A 101 -7.63 -9.16 -6.42
CA MET A 101 -7.06 -8.35 -5.35
C MET A 101 -7.54 -6.90 -5.48
N GLN A 102 -7.43 -6.30 -6.66
CA GLN A 102 -7.87 -4.93 -6.96
C GLN A 102 -9.37 -4.74 -6.75
N ASP A 103 -10.20 -5.72 -7.14
CA ASP A 103 -11.66 -5.65 -6.98
C ASP A 103 -12.08 -5.62 -5.49
N GLY A 104 -11.27 -6.21 -4.61
CA GLY A 104 -11.56 -6.28 -3.17
C GLY A 104 -10.80 -5.28 -2.29
N SER A 105 -9.77 -4.60 -2.81
CA SER A 105 -8.83 -3.83 -2.01
C SER A 105 -9.46 -2.59 -1.36
N LEU A 106 -10.36 -1.89 -2.07
CA LEU A 106 -10.99 -0.68 -1.56
C LEU A 106 -11.82 -0.96 -0.31
N ALA A 107 -12.66 -2.00 -0.34
CA ALA A 107 -13.50 -2.38 0.81
C ALA A 107 -12.66 -2.80 2.02
N LEU A 108 -11.51 -3.43 1.80
CA LEU A 108 -10.58 -3.79 2.88
C LEU A 108 -9.97 -2.54 3.54
N ILE A 109 -9.55 -1.55 2.74
CA ILE A 109 -9.03 -0.29 3.24
C ILE A 109 -10.11 0.51 3.97
N GLU A 110 -11.29 0.66 3.37
CA GLU A 110 -12.43 1.29 4.02
C GLU A 110 -12.71 0.60 5.36
N GLY A 111 -12.71 -0.73 5.40
CA GLY A 111 -12.85 -1.49 6.64
C GLY A 111 -11.79 -1.17 7.69
N ALA A 112 -10.52 -1.00 7.29
CA ALA A 112 -9.39 -0.71 8.16
C ALA A 112 -9.40 0.71 8.75
N LEU A 113 -9.90 1.68 8.00
CA LEU A 113 -9.87 3.09 8.39
C LEU A 113 -10.86 3.43 9.52
N PRO A 114 -10.50 4.37 10.42
CA PRO A 114 -11.45 4.99 11.34
C PRO A 114 -12.60 5.71 10.61
N GLU A 115 -13.74 5.88 11.29
CA GLU A 115 -14.95 6.48 10.69
C GLU A 115 -14.72 7.88 10.12
N GLY A 116 -13.95 8.72 10.81
CA GLY A 116 -13.64 10.07 10.34
C GLY A 116 -12.62 10.16 9.19
N LEU A 117 -12.11 9.02 8.70
CA LEU A 117 -11.06 8.97 7.67
C LEU A 117 -11.44 8.09 6.47
N LYS A 118 -12.69 7.65 6.36
CA LYS A 118 -13.14 6.80 5.24
C LYS A 118 -12.92 7.45 3.87
N ASP A 119 -13.03 8.77 3.80
CA ASP A 119 -12.81 9.54 2.57
C ASP A 119 -11.36 9.43 2.04
N ALA A 120 -10.41 8.96 2.86
CA ALA A 120 -9.03 8.68 2.44
C ALA A 120 -8.88 7.36 1.67
N ALA A 121 -9.89 6.47 1.72
CA ALA A 121 -9.78 5.13 1.17
C ALA A 121 -9.41 5.10 -0.33
N PRO A 122 -9.99 5.94 -1.21
CA PRO A 122 -9.60 5.96 -2.62
C PRO A 122 -8.14 6.34 -2.84
N GLU A 123 -7.60 7.26 -2.02
CA GLU A 123 -6.20 7.68 -2.10
C GLU A 123 -5.26 6.54 -1.66
N ILE A 124 -5.52 5.94 -0.50
CA ILE A 124 -4.72 4.85 0.06
C ILE A 124 -4.78 3.60 -0.83
N ASN A 125 -5.91 3.35 -1.49
CA ASN A 125 -6.11 2.19 -2.35
C ASN A 125 -5.17 2.16 -3.55
N VAL A 126 -4.81 3.32 -4.10
CA VAL A 126 -3.83 3.37 -5.20
C VAL A 126 -2.48 2.84 -4.72
N TYR A 127 -2.00 3.30 -3.56
CA TYR A 127 -0.73 2.82 -3.00
C TYR A 127 -0.76 1.32 -2.71
N LEU A 128 -1.81 0.82 -2.07
CA LEU A 128 -1.92 -0.61 -1.74
C LEU A 128 -1.91 -1.49 -3.00
N VAL A 129 -2.66 -1.11 -4.04
CA VAL A 129 -2.75 -1.91 -5.28
C VAL A 129 -1.42 -1.89 -6.04
N GLU A 130 -0.76 -0.73 -6.12
CA GLU A 130 0.53 -0.60 -6.80
C GLU A 130 1.68 -1.29 -6.05
N SER A 131 1.50 -1.67 -4.77
CA SER A 131 2.50 -2.41 -3.99
C SER A 131 2.67 -3.88 -4.39
N PHE A 132 1.84 -4.43 -5.28
CA PHE A 132 1.86 -5.86 -5.61
C PHE A 132 2.41 -6.19 -7.00
N GLY A 133 3.18 -5.28 -7.60
CA GLY A 133 3.78 -5.46 -8.92
C GLY A 133 2.91 -4.94 -10.05
N ASN A 134 3.30 -5.24 -11.30
CA ASN A 134 2.59 -4.77 -12.49
C ASN A 134 1.89 -5.92 -13.23
N ALA A 135 0.55 -5.92 -13.27
CA ALA A 135 -0.26 -6.93 -13.97
C ALA A 135 0.08 -7.10 -15.47
N THR A 136 0.49 -6.02 -16.15
CA THR A 136 0.78 -6.09 -17.59
C THR A 136 2.13 -6.78 -17.84
N ARG A 137 3.18 -6.30 -17.17
CA ARG A 137 4.56 -6.80 -17.31
C ARG A 137 4.83 -8.10 -16.54
N ILE A 138 4.01 -8.37 -15.52
CA ILE A 138 4.17 -9.47 -14.57
C ILE A 138 5.57 -9.42 -13.93
N ASP A 139 5.88 -8.28 -13.33
CA ASP A 139 7.13 -8.01 -12.64
C ASP A 139 6.89 -7.34 -11.28
N TYR A 140 7.93 -7.40 -10.44
CA TYR A 140 8.02 -6.77 -9.13
C TYR A 140 9.41 -6.16 -8.97
N GLY A 141 9.52 -5.08 -8.22
CA GLY A 141 10.74 -4.30 -8.04
C GLY A 141 10.58 -3.25 -6.94
N THR A 142 11.64 -2.48 -6.67
CA THR A 142 11.72 -1.55 -5.52
C THR A 142 10.76 -0.36 -5.56
N GLY A 143 10.06 -0.14 -6.68
CA GLY A 143 8.98 0.86 -6.73
C GLY A 143 7.64 0.34 -6.20
N HIS A 144 7.52 -0.99 -6.05
CA HIS A 144 6.36 -1.68 -5.50
C HIS A 144 6.53 -1.97 -4.00
N GLU A 145 7.76 -2.26 -3.57
CA GLU A 145 8.13 -2.35 -2.15
C GLU A 145 7.87 -1.03 -1.41
#